data_AF-A0A2V2PW32-F1
#
_entry.id   AF-A0A2V2PW32-F1
#
_cell.length_a   1.000
_cell.length_b   1.000
_cell.length_c   1.000
_cell.angle_alpha   90.00
_cell.angle_beta   90.00
_cell.angle_gamma   90.00
#
_symmetry.space_group_name_H-M   'P 1'
#
loop_
_entity.id
_entity.type
_entity.pdbx_description
1 polymer ?
#
loop_
_entity_poly.entity_id
_entity_poly.type
_entity_poly.pdbx_seq_one_letter_code
_entity_poly.pdbx_strand_id
1 'polypeptide(L)'
;LARPPQAGRHLYADLGPLRARLAALGVTDSMELEEHLTDRLGAPTPGGHRFGDELGALRVRLSTGPLLGATPAERRESLTAAEPLELPHVERALSRFATALDELR
;
A
#
# COMPACT_ATOMS: atom_id res chain seq x y z
N LEU A 1 8.77 -1.87 5.70
CA LEU A 1 8.49 -3.08 6.51
C LEU A 1 7.60 -2.69 7.69
N ALA A 2 6.39 -3.23 7.77
CA ALA A 2 5.34 -2.81 8.71
C ALA A 2 5.27 -3.73 9.94
N ARG A 3 4.68 -3.25 11.05
CA ARG A 3 4.34 -4.12 12.19
C ARG A 3 3.18 -5.06 11.82
N PRO A 4 3.10 -6.28 12.40
CA PRO A 4 1.97 -7.18 12.16
C PRO A 4 0.64 -6.50 12.53
N PRO A 5 -0.37 -6.50 11.63
CA PRO A 5 -1.66 -5.89 11.91
C PRO A 5 -2.34 -6.59 13.08
N GLN A 6 -2.82 -5.83 14.05
CA GLN A 6 -3.58 -6.33 15.20
C GLN A 6 -5.09 -6.07 15.05
N ALA A 7 -5.47 -5.05 14.28
CA ALA A 7 -6.85 -4.68 14.02
C ALA A 7 -6.95 -3.79 12.78
N GLY A 8 -8.17 -3.68 12.24
CA GLY A 8 -8.50 -2.76 11.15
C GLY A 8 -8.08 -3.26 9.77
N ARG A 9 -8.08 -2.33 8.80
CA ARG A 9 -7.85 -2.59 7.36
C ARG A 9 -6.69 -1.76 6.80
N HIS A 10 -5.75 -1.38 7.65
CA HIS A 10 -4.61 -0.55 7.27
C HIS A 10 -3.31 -1.10 7.80
N LEU A 11 -2.26 -0.96 7.00
CA LEU A 11 -0.88 -1.22 7.39
C LEU A 11 -0.12 0.11 7.42
N TYR A 12 0.70 0.31 8.45
CA TYR A 12 1.61 1.44 8.53
C TYR A 12 3.04 0.96 8.22
N ALA A 13 3.52 1.26 7.02
CA ALA A 13 4.77 0.72 6.49
C ALA A 13 5.89 1.75 6.54
N ASP A 14 7.04 1.36 7.09
CA ASP A 14 8.27 2.14 7.04
C ASP A 14 9.11 1.74 5.83
N LEU A 15 9.22 2.63 4.84
CA LEU A 15 10.01 2.46 3.62
C LEU A 15 11.35 3.20 3.69
N GLY A 16 11.74 3.70 4.88
CA GLY A 16 13.06 4.25 5.14
C GLY A 16 14.23 3.37 4.69
N PRO A 17 14.19 2.04 4.85
CA PRO A 17 15.23 1.15 4.31
C PRO A 17 15.41 1.21 2.78
N LEU A 18 14.40 1.69 2.04
CA LEU A 18 14.42 1.83 0.58
C LEU A 18 14.77 3.26 0.13
N ARG A 19 15.22 4.13 1.04
CA ARG A 19 15.49 5.55 0.77
C ARG A 19 16.35 5.80 -0.45
N ALA A 20 17.44 5.05 -0.63
CA ALA A 20 18.35 5.26 -1.76
C ALA A 20 17.65 5.02 -3.11
N ARG A 21 16.82 3.96 -3.19
CA ARG A 21 16.07 3.63 -4.39
C ARG A 21 14.94 4.63 -4.64
N LEU A 22 14.22 5.02 -3.60
CA LEU A 22 13.19 6.07 -3.65
C LEU A 22 13.78 7.42 -4.11
N ALA A 23 14.95 7.80 -3.60
CA ALA A 23 15.62 9.03 -4.03
C ALA A 23 16.02 9.00 -5.52
N ALA A 24 16.42 7.84 -6.05
CA ALA A 24 16.67 7.66 -7.48
C ALA A 24 15.41 7.77 -8.34
N LEU A 25 14.22 7.64 -7.73
CA LEU A 25 12.91 7.89 -8.35
C LEU A 25 12.39 9.30 -8.07
N GLY A 26 13.20 10.18 -7.45
CA GLY A 26 12.80 11.53 -7.08
C GLY A 26 11.97 11.64 -5.80
N VAL A 27 11.87 10.56 -5.02
CA VAL A 27 11.11 10.52 -3.76
C VAL A 27 12.06 10.64 -2.58
N THR A 28 12.03 11.79 -1.91
CA THR A 28 12.95 12.14 -0.83
C THR A 28 12.24 12.43 0.49
N ASP A 29 10.95 12.78 0.43
CA ASP A 29 10.12 13.08 1.60
C ASP A 29 8.77 12.34 1.64
N SER A 30 8.02 12.58 2.70
CA SER A 30 6.73 11.93 2.97
C SER A 30 5.60 12.36 2.03
N MET A 31 5.67 13.56 1.44
CA MET A 31 4.65 14.07 0.51
C MET A 31 4.89 13.48 -0.89
N GLU A 32 6.13 13.50 -1.35
CA GLU A 32 6.55 12.86 -2.61
C GLU A 32 6.28 11.36 -2.58
N LEU A 33 6.49 10.72 -1.42
CA LEU A 33 6.18 9.30 -1.24
C LEU A 33 4.69 9.00 -1.33
N GLU A 34 3.85 9.87 -0.76
CA GLU A 34 2.39 9.75 -0.86
C GLU A 34 1.93 9.87 -2.32
N GLU A 35 2.42 10.88 -3.05
CA GLU A 35 2.08 11.11 -4.44
C GLU A 35 2.52 9.92 -5.31
N HIS A 36 3.79 9.55 -5.21
CA HIS A 36 4.37 8.44 -5.98
C HIS A 36 3.60 7.12 -5.79
N LEU A 37 3.31 6.75 -4.55
CA LEU A 37 2.59 5.50 -4.27
C LEU A 37 1.10 5.57 -4.57
N THR A 38 0.47 6.74 -4.41
CA THR A 38 -0.94 6.92 -4.78
C THR A 38 -1.13 6.72 -6.28
N ASP A 39 -0.27 7.31 -7.09
CA ASP A 39 -0.28 7.15 -8.54
C ASP A 39 0.02 5.70 -8.94
N ARG A 40 1.06 5.11 -8.34
CA ARG A 40 1.51 3.75 -8.70
C ARG A 40 0.49 2.67 -8.33
N LEU A 41 -0.18 2.81 -7.18
CA LEU A 41 -1.15 1.86 -6.67
C LEU A 41 -2.59 2.15 -7.12
N GLY A 42 -2.85 3.33 -7.69
CA GLY A 42 -4.18 3.76 -8.12
C GLY A 42 -5.18 3.91 -6.95
N ALA A 43 -4.67 4.08 -5.72
CA ALA A 43 -5.46 4.21 -4.51
C ALA A 43 -4.73 5.13 -3.51
N PRO A 44 -5.47 5.94 -2.73
CA PRO A 44 -4.84 6.85 -1.76
C PRO A 44 -3.88 6.11 -0.83
N THR A 45 -2.64 6.58 -0.78
CA THR A 45 -1.58 6.05 0.08
C THR A 45 -1.04 7.15 1.00
N PRO A 46 -1.83 7.59 2.01
CA PRO A 46 -1.44 8.68 2.90
C PRO A 46 -0.03 8.54 3.49
N GLY A 47 0.80 9.56 3.31
CA GLY A 47 2.12 9.67 3.90
C GLY A 47 2.06 9.95 5.41
N GLY A 48 3.14 9.59 6.10
CA GLY A 48 3.28 9.73 7.54
C GLY A 48 3.10 11.15 8.05
N HIS A 49 3.46 12.15 7.23
CA HIS A 49 3.26 13.58 7.55
C HIS A 49 1.79 13.91 7.88
N ARG A 50 0.81 13.19 7.31
CA ARG A 50 -0.62 13.37 7.64
C ARG A 50 -1.01 12.85 9.03
N PHE A 51 -0.12 12.10 9.68
CA PHE A 51 -0.32 11.49 10.99
C PHE A 51 0.66 12.02 12.05
N GLY A 52 1.41 13.07 11.73
CA GLY A 52 2.35 13.72 12.66
C GLY A 52 3.76 13.12 12.66
N ASP A 53 4.12 12.29 11.68
CA ASP A 53 5.53 11.93 11.48
C ASP A 53 6.32 13.11 10.90
N GLU A 54 7.63 13.11 11.17
CA GLU A 54 8.59 14.03 10.55
C GLU A 54 8.51 14.00 9.02
N LEU A 55 8.68 15.15 8.36
CA LEU A 55 8.54 15.26 6.89
C LEU A 55 9.48 14.34 6.11
N GLY A 56 10.69 14.09 6.64
CA GLY A 56 11.67 13.18 6.03
C GLY A 56 11.41 11.69 6.32
N ALA A 57 10.40 11.34 7.12
CA ALA A 57 10.06 9.96 7.40
C ALA A 57 9.28 9.34 6.23
N LEU A 58 9.91 8.35 5.57
CA LEU A 58 9.35 7.63 4.44
C LEU A 58 8.38 6.54 4.90
N ARG A 59 7.30 6.95 5.57
CA ARG A 59 6.24 6.06 6.08
C ARG A 59 4.92 6.34 5.40
N VAL A 60 4.13 5.30 5.20
CA VAL A 60 2.82 5.38 4.55
C VAL A 60 1.79 4.49 5.21
N ARG A 61 0.53 4.90 5.13
CA ARG A 61 -0.64 4.10 5.51
C ARG A 61 -1.28 3.48 4.28
N LEU A 62 -1.20 2.16 4.16
CA LEU A 62 -1.73 1.37 3.05
C LEU A 62 -3.07 0.75 3.45
N SER A 63 -4.08 0.84 2.61
CA SER A 63 -5.40 0.22 2.82
C SER A 63 -5.45 -1.16 2.18
N THR A 64 -6.03 -2.14 2.88
CA THR A 64 -6.34 -3.46 2.28
C THR A 64 -7.64 -3.46 1.49
N GLY A 65 -8.46 -2.40 1.61
CA GLY A 65 -9.75 -2.29 0.94
C GLY A 65 -9.72 -2.50 -0.58
N PRO A 66 -8.79 -1.86 -1.33
CA PRO A 66 -8.65 -2.06 -2.78
C PRO A 66 -8.34 -3.51 -3.20
N LEU A 67 -7.80 -4.33 -2.29
CA LEU A 67 -7.48 -5.73 -2.56
C LEU A 67 -8.72 -6.63 -2.59
N LEU A 68 -9.84 -6.17 -2.04
CA LEU A 68 -11.08 -6.96 -1.93
C LEU A 68 -11.89 -6.99 -3.23
N GLY A 69 -11.54 -6.18 -4.23
CA GLY A 69 -12.27 -6.07 -5.50
C GLY A 69 -12.73 -4.65 -5.81
N ALA A 70 -12.95 -4.38 -7.10
CA ALA A 70 -13.35 -3.06 -7.59
C ALA A 70 -14.87 -2.84 -7.46
N THR A 71 -15.65 -3.92 -7.47
CA THR A 71 -17.11 -3.86 -7.42
C THR A 71 -17.67 -4.26 -6.04
N PRO A 72 -18.90 -3.84 -5.68
CA PRO A 72 -19.58 -4.36 -4.49
C PRO A 72 -19.74 -5.89 -4.49
N ALA A 73 -19.90 -6.52 -5.65
CA ALA A 73 -20.05 -7.97 -5.78
C ALA A 73 -18.74 -8.71 -5.47
N GLU A 74 -17.63 -8.31 -6.12
CA GLU A 74 -16.30 -8.86 -5.84
C GLU A 74 -15.92 -8.66 -4.36
N ARG A 75 -16.22 -7.49 -3.79
CA ARG A 75 -15.98 -7.23 -2.35
C ARG A 75 -16.78 -8.16 -1.44
N ARG A 76 -18.05 -8.43 -1.78
CA ARG A 76 -18.87 -9.39 -1.03
C ARG A 76 -18.25 -10.76 -1.08
N GLU A 77 -17.87 -11.21 -2.27
CA GLU A 77 -17.26 -12.52 -2.50
C GLU A 77 -15.97 -12.69 -1.67
N SER A 78 -15.07 -11.70 -1.72
CA SER A 78 -13.85 -11.69 -0.92
C SER A 78 -14.09 -11.76 0.59
N LEU A 79 -15.17 -11.16 1.08
CA LEU A 79 -15.51 -11.14 2.50
C LEU A 79 -16.19 -12.44 2.98
N THR A 80 -16.71 -13.26 2.07
CA THR A 80 -17.45 -14.49 2.42
C THR A 80 -16.80 -15.78 1.94
N ALA A 81 -15.77 -15.70 1.08
CA ALA A 81 -15.05 -16.86 0.58
C ALA A 81 -14.26 -17.56 1.70
N ALA A 82 -14.21 -18.90 1.64
CA ALA A 82 -13.34 -19.69 2.52
C ALA A 82 -11.85 -19.45 2.20
N GLU A 83 -11.53 -19.36 0.91
CA GLU A 83 -10.17 -19.15 0.39
C GLU A 83 -10.11 -17.84 -0.42
N PRO A 84 -10.18 -16.65 0.23
CA PRO A 84 -10.29 -15.37 -0.47
C PRO A 84 -9.05 -15.02 -1.30
N LEU A 85 -7.89 -15.60 -0.99
CA LEU A 85 -6.64 -15.37 -1.73
C LEU A 85 -6.60 -16.07 -3.09
N GLU A 86 -7.45 -17.09 -3.30
CA GLU A 86 -7.55 -17.82 -4.58
C GLU A 86 -8.53 -17.13 -5.55
N LEU A 87 -9.25 -16.08 -5.11
CA LEU A 87 -10.15 -15.33 -5.96
C LEU A 87 -9.37 -14.55 -7.03
N PRO A 88 -9.71 -14.66 -8.33
CA PRO A 88 -8.91 -14.05 -9.38
C PRO A 88 -8.73 -12.52 -9.27
N HIS A 89 -9.73 -11.78 -8.76
CA HIS A 89 -9.60 -10.33 -8.57
C HIS A 89 -8.70 -9.97 -7.39
N VAL A 90 -8.68 -10.79 -6.33
CA VAL A 90 -7.79 -10.61 -5.18
C VAL A 90 -6.36 -10.92 -5.59
N GLU A 91 -6.13 -12.05 -6.27
CA GLU A 91 -4.82 -12.43 -6.80
C GLU A 91 -4.25 -11.32 -7.69
N ARG A 92 -5.01 -10.86 -8.69
CA ARG A 92 -4.58 -9.75 -9.56
C ARG A 92 -4.27 -8.47 -8.79
N ALA A 93 -5.07 -8.13 -7.78
CA ALA A 93 -4.82 -6.95 -6.95
C ALA A 93 -3.52 -7.09 -6.14
N LEU A 94 -3.27 -8.25 -5.56
CA LEU A 94 -2.03 -8.57 -4.85
C LEU A 94 -0.82 -8.57 -5.78
N SER A 95 -0.92 -9.11 -6.99
CA SER A 95 0.18 -9.08 -7.97
C SER A 95 0.54 -7.65 -8.38
N ARG A 96 -0.45 -6.78 -8.62
CA ARG A 96 -0.21 -5.36 -8.91
C ARG A 96 0.46 -4.65 -7.73
N PHE A 97 -0.02 -4.93 -6.52
CA PHE A 97 0.55 -4.38 -5.30
C PHE A 97 2.00 -4.83 -5.09
N ALA A 98 2.29 -6.12 -5.28
CA ALA A 98 3.64 -6.67 -5.19
C ALA A 98 4.57 -6.05 -6.23
N THR A 99 4.13 -5.93 -7.48
CA THR A 99 4.90 -5.32 -8.57
C THR A 99 5.30 -3.87 -8.24
N ALA A 100 4.36 -3.08 -7.73
CA ALA A 100 4.62 -1.70 -7.34
C ALA A 100 5.68 -1.57 -6.24
N LEU A 101 5.76 -2.54 -5.31
CA LEU A 101 6.76 -2.54 -4.24
C LEU A 101 8.10 -3.16 -4.65
N ASP A 102 8.10 -4.16 -5.52
CA ASP A 102 9.34 -4.80 -5.98
C ASP A 102 10.21 -3.83 -6.79
N GLU A 103 9.61 -2.86 -7.49
CA GLU A 103 10.33 -1.77 -8.20
C GLU A 103 11.15 -0.85 -7.26
N LEU A 104 10.83 -0.87 -5.96
CA LEU A 104 11.47 -0.08 -4.91
C LEU A 104 12.61 -0.83 -4.20
N ARG A 105 12.84 -2.10 -4.52
CA ARG A 105 13.95 -2.90 -3.98
C ARG A 105 15.21 -2.74 -4.82
#